data_AF-A0A949CSY6-F1
#
_entry.id   AF-A0A949CSY6-F1
#
_cell.length_a   1.000
_cell.length_b   1.000
_cell.length_c   1.000
_cell.angle_alpha   90.00
_cell.angle_beta   90.00
_cell.angle_gamma   90.00
#
_symmetry.space_group_name_H-M   'P 1'
#
loop_
_entity.id
_entity.type
_entity.pdbx_description
1 polymer ?
#
loop_
_entity_poly.entity_id
_entity_poly.type
_entity_poly.pdbx_seq_one_letter_code
_entity_poly.pdbx_strand_id
1 'polypeptide(L)'
;MKTHQWFGLAILSGLGWGWFSSQSVLAFRFQNIEIEPQRVVAIAAPIGSNRKLAGGLTHQLLILEQISNSRPCWTESGNNPVSIDPLLLKFDFTGICGRSTDSNGYSLRVAGQDLGLQYSLRMVNQGNDLVLMGVPTRSSKASSVEIGRTRGVTSGFTKIIMNPGWRMTRRVFEGKAVGHIYLTNDQAIPGLIATVPTPNSVTPPSSPKPVSPKPTVPPSTSQSPSILPPPPTIRTSKPPSNIPNQPTGKGPLREIEFSAVPVSTANSPVRPTNPSTPTTPPGVVPSGFKYRVVVPATNPIQQNQVRTIVPDAFRTQLNGQVVMQAGLFRDRQTADEVEKQLRQAQLPVQVLPLP
;
A
#
# COMPACT_ATOMS: atom_id res chain seq x y z
N MET A 1 40.64 -20.15 -85.97
CA MET A 1 40.14 -18.77 -86.16
C MET A 1 39.08 -18.48 -85.10
N LYS A 2 39.13 -17.27 -84.52
CA LYS A 2 38.11 -16.55 -83.69
C LYS A 2 36.67 -17.06 -83.88
N THR A 3 35.74 -17.13 -82.92
CA THR A 3 35.45 -16.57 -81.57
C THR A 3 34.24 -17.40 -81.07
N HIS A 4 33.95 -17.61 -79.79
CA HIS A 4 33.24 -16.68 -78.90
C HIS A 4 33.08 -17.34 -77.52
N GLN A 5 33.24 -16.53 -76.47
CA GLN A 5 32.77 -16.82 -75.12
C GLN A 5 31.24 -16.86 -75.08
N TRP A 6 30.67 -17.73 -74.23
CA TRP A 6 29.55 -17.30 -73.39
C TRP A 6 29.50 -18.05 -72.06
N PHE A 7 29.29 -17.27 -71.00
CA PHE A 7 29.19 -17.66 -69.60
C PHE A 7 27.89 -18.43 -69.34
N GLY A 8 27.96 -19.44 -68.47
CA GLY A 8 26.80 -20.06 -67.84
C GLY A 8 27.15 -20.53 -66.44
N LEU A 9 26.95 -19.66 -65.44
CA LEU A 9 26.97 -20.00 -64.02
C LEU A 9 25.86 -21.04 -63.73
N ALA A 10 26.21 -22.14 -63.06
CA ALA A 10 25.25 -22.97 -62.35
C ALA A 10 25.41 -22.78 -60.84
N ILE A 11 24.33 -22.30 -60.26
CA ILE A 11 24.05 -21.79 -58.91
C ILE A 11 24.42 -22.82 -57.82
N LEU A 12 25.29 -22.42 -56.87
CA LEU A 12 25.39 -23.07 -55.56
C LEU A 12 24.17 -22.67 -54.73
N SER A 13 23.28 -23.62 -54.46
CA SER A 13 22.20 -23.49 -53.49
C SER A 13 22.76 -23.58 -52.07
N GLY A 14 22.98 -22.44 -51.43
CA GLY A 14 23.24 -22.30 -50.00
C GLY A 14 22.69 -20.97 -49.51
N LEU A 15 22.28 -20.94 -48.23
CA LEU A 15 21.67 -19.83 -47.46
C LEU A 15 20.13 -19.79 -47.55
N GLY A 16 19.37 -19.76 -46.46
CA GLY A 16 19.73 -19.72 -45.04
C GLY A 16 18.48 -20.00 -44.22
N TRP A 17 18.63 -20.75 -43.14
CA TRP A 17 17.62 -20.80 -42.10
C TRP A 17 17.57 -19.42 -41.47
N GLY A 18 16.53 -18.66 -41.81
CA GLY A 18 16.19 -17.44 -41.11
C GLY A 18 15.95 -17.79 -39.65
N TRP A 19 16.94 -17.50 -38.81
CA TRP A 19 16.72 -17.33 -37.38
C TRP A 19 15.76 -16.15 -37.26
N PHE A 20 14.47 -16.45 -37.16
CA PHE A 20 13.53 -15.51 -36.58
C PHE A 20 14.02 -15.30 -35.15
N SER A 21 14.81 -14.24 -34.96
CA SER A 21 15.05 -13.68 -33.64
C SER A 21 13.67 -13.46 -33.05
N SER A 22 13.33 -14.28 -32.07
CA SER A 22 12.13 -14.08 -31.26
C SER A 22 12.32 -12.71 -30.62
N GLN A 23 11.69 -11.69 -31.19
CA GLN A 23 11.64 -10.39 -30.54
C GLN A 23 11.01 -10.64 -29.18
N SER A 24 11.81 -10.39 -28.15
CA SER A 24 11.49 -10.59 -26.76
C SER A 24 10.10 -10.05 -26.47
N VAL A 25 9.26 -10.89 -25.85
CA VAL A 25 8.01 -10.46 -25.25
C VAL A 25 8.29 -9.24 -24.37
N LEU A 26 7.85 -8.06 -24.79
CA LEU A 26 7.76 -6.88 -23.93
C LEU A 26 6.63 -7.14 -22.93
N ALA A 27 6.90 -7.98 -21.95
CA ALA A 27 6.15 -7.92 -20.70
C ALA A 27 6.30 -6.48 -20.21
N PHE A 28 5.19 -5.78 -20.00
CA PHE A 28 5.18 -4.41 -19.48
C PHE A 28 5.98 -4.39 -18.16
N ARG A 29 7.28 -4.06 -18.23
CA ARG A 29 8.17 -4.03 -17.08
C ARG A 29 7.99 -2.66 -16.46
N PHE A 30 6.92 -2.48 -15.71
CA PHE A 30 6.90 -1.39 -14.74
C PHE A 30 8.16 -1.55 -13.88
N GLN A 31 9.00 -0.52 -13.95
CA GLN A 31 10.16 -0.41 -13.09
C GLN A 31 9.71 0.13 -11.74
N ASN A 32 10.63 0.21 -10.81
CA ASN A 32 10.38 0.85 -9.53
C ASN A 32 11.64 1.55 -9.05
N ILE A 33 11.43 2.68 -8.38
CA ILE A 33 12.48 3.44 -7.71
C ILE A 33 12.22 3.44 -6.22
N GLU A 34 13.28 3.35 -5.42
CA GLU A 34 13.14 3.34 -3.97
C GLU A 34 12.63 4.69 -3.45
N ILE A 35 11.72 4.65 -2.48
CA ILE A 35 11.28 5.84 -1.74
C ILE A 35 12.08 5.86 -0.45
N GLU A 36 12.70 7.00 -0.13
CA GLU A 36 13.41 7.16 1.14
C GLU A 36 12.50 6.81 2.32
N PRO A 37 12.93 5.95 3.28
CA PRO A 37 12.07 5.48 4.36
C PRO A 37 11.44 6.59 5.22
N GLN A 38 12.13 7.71 5.38
CA GLN A 38 11.64 8.88 6.11
C GLN A 38 10.55 9.68 5.38
N ARG A 39 10.39 9.46 4.07
CA ARG A 39 9.40 10.14 3.24
C ARG A 39 8.16 9.33 3.00
N VAL A 40 8.04 8.12 3.58
CA VAL A 40 6.86 7.28 3.40
C VAL A 40 6.53 6.51 4.68
N VAL A 41 5.24 6.42 5.01
CA VAL A 41 4.77 5.67 6.18
C VAL A 41 3.59 4.80 5.80
N ALA A 42 3.64 3.53 6.21
CA ALA A 42 2.50 2.62 6.16
C ALA A 42 1.77 2.68 7.51
N ILE A 43 0.45 2.81 7.46
CA ILE A 43 -0.40 3.09 8.60
C ILE A 43 -1.55 2.09 8.62
N ALA A 44 -1.79 1.48 9.77
CA ALA A 44 -3.04 0.80 10.08
C ALA A 44 -4.06 1.89 10.45
N ALA A 45 -4.93 2.23 9.51
CA ALA A 45 -5.95 3.26 9.68
C ALA A 45 -7.28 2.62 10.12
N PRO A 46 -7.92 3.12 11.19
CA PRO A 46 -9.19 2.58 11.65
C PRO A 46 -10.27 2.82 10.61
N ILE A 47 -11.12 1.82 10.44
CA ILE A 47 -12.30 1.91 9.58
C ILE A 47 -13.48 2.21 10.50
N GLY A 48 -14.23 3.28 10.23
CA GLY A 48 -15.30 3.76 11.11
C GLY A 48 -16.31 2.66 11.48
N SER A 49 -16.93 2.76 12.66
CA SER A 49 -17.76 1.73 13.30
C SER A 49 -18.93 1.20 12.44
N ASN A 50 -19.36 1.97 11.45
CA ASN A 50 -20.42 1.67 10.49
C ASN A 50 -19.93 0.97 9.21
N ARG A 51 -18.62 0.76 9.04
CA ARG A 51 -18.01 0.13 7.87
C ARG A 51 -17.11 -1.03 8.34
N LYS A 52 -17.62 -2.26 8.28
CA LYS A 52 -16.78 -3.47 8.39
C LYS A 52 -16.31 -3.86 6.98
N LEU A 53 -15.01 -3.96 6.76
CA LEU A 53 -14.52 -4.65 5.57
C LEU A 53 -14.85 -6.15 5.69
N ALA A 54 -15.07 -6.80 4.56
CA ALA A 54 -15.31 -8.24 4.51
C ALA A 54 -14.26 -9.00 5.33
N GLY A 55 -14.70 -9.94 6.18
CA GLY A 55 -13.81 -10.68 7.07
C GLY A 55 -13.58 -10.03 8.45
N GLY A 56 -14.38 -9.03 8.85
CA GLY A 56 -14.35 -8.49 10.22
C GLY A 56 -13.17 -7.57 10.53
N LEU A 57 -12.51 -7.04 9.49
CA LEU A 57 -11.35 -6.17 9.65
C LEU A 57 -11.75 -4.82 10.23
N THR A 58 -10.99 -4.35 11.21
CA THR A 58 -11.20 -3.06 11.89
C THR A 58 -10.30 -1.95 11.36
N HIS A 59 -9.23 -2.32 10.63
CA HIS A 59 -8.27 -1.40 10.06
C HIS A 59 -8.04 -1.68 8.58
N GLN A 60 -7.68 -0.64 7.83
CA GLN A 60 -7.22 -0.72 6.45
C GLN A 60 -5.80 -0.18 6.35
N LEU A 61 -5.09 -0.57 5.29
CA LEU A 61 -3.80 0.04 4.97
C LEU A 61 -4.02 1.46 4.43
N LEU A 62 -3.29 2.41 4.99
CA LEU A 62 -3.11 3.76 4.46
C LEU A 62 -1.61 3.98 4.29
N ILE A 63 -1.19 4.47 3.13
CA ILE A 63 0.19 4.91 2.91
C ILE A 63 0.17 6.41 2.70
N LEU A 64 1.00 7.11 3.47
CA LEU A 64 1.28 8.53 3.27
C LEU A 64 2.71 8.71 2.77
N GLU A 65 2.90 9.72 1.93
CA GLU A 65 4.20 10.09 1.41
C GLU A 65 4.44 11.60 1.53
N GLN A 66 5.65 11.98 1.93
CA GLN A 66 6.15 13.35 1.99
C GLN A 66 6.80 13.71 0.65
N ILE A 67 6.06 14.37 -0.24
CA ILE A 67 6.53 14.75 -1.59
C ILE A 67 7.44 15.97 -1.52
N SER A 68 7.05 17.00 -0.76
CA SER A 68 7.85 18.21 -0.51
C SER A 68 8.00 18.46 1.00
N ASN A 69 8.97 19.27 1.42
CA ASN A 69 9.22 19.52 2.85
C ASN A 69 8.52 20.80 3.36
N SER A 70 7.59 21.38 2.60
CA SER A 70 6.92 22.64 2.95
C SER A 70 6.06 22.54 4.21
N ARG A 71 5.44 21.38 4.44
CA ARG A 71 4.65 21.05 5.63
C ARG A 71 4.77 19.54 5.90
N PRO A 72 4.87 19.09 7.17
CA PRO A 72 4.84 17.66 7.48
C PRO A 72 3.47 17.06 7.14
N CYS A 73 3.47 15.87 6.54
CA CYS A 73 2.25 15.14 6.18
C CYS A 73 1.68 14.32 7.34
N TRP A 74 2.53 13.98 8.32
CA TRP A 74 2.15 13.30 9.55
C TRP A 74 3.12 13.66 10.68
N THR A 75 2.74 13.34 11.92
CA THR A 75 3.64 13.27 13.07
C THR A 75 3.58 11.89 13.73
N GLU A 76 4.63 11.53 14.46
CA GLU A 76 4.72 10.25 15.17
C GLU A 76 4.80 10.49 16.68
N SER A 77 4.18 9.62 17.47
CA SER A 77 4.26 9.65 18.93
C SER A 77 4.15 8.25 19.54
N GLY A 78 4.76 8.04 20.71
CA GLY A 78 4.84 6.72 21.34
C GLY A 78 5.86 5.79 20.66
N ASN A 79 6.02 4.59 21.22
CA ASN A 79 7.06 3.65 20.81
C ASN A 79 6.55 2.25 20.46
N ASN A 80 5.53 1.72 21.14
CA ASN A 80 4.95 0.39 20.87
C ASN A 80 3.50 0.32 21.42
N PRO A 81 2.46 0.55 20.59
CA PRO A 81 2.53 0.94 19.18
C PRO A 81 2.97 2.40 18.98
N VAL A 82 3.49 2.73 17.79
CA VAL A 82 3.74 4.13 17.36
C VAL A 82 2.47 4.70 16.76
N SER A 83 1.90 5.70 17.43
CA SER A 83 0.74 6.45 16.95
C SER A 83 1.14 7.42 15.83
N ILE A 84 0.30 7.50 14.80
CA ILE A 84 0.49 8.44 13.68
C ILE A 84 -0.66 9.44 13.69
N ASP A 85 -0.36 10.74 13.59
CA ASP A 85 -1.36 11.78 13.36
C ASP A 85 -1.27 12.29 11.90
N PRO A 86 -2.20 11.91 11.00
CA PRO A 86 -2.25 12.42 9.64
C PRO A 86 -2.67 13.90 9.59
N LEU A 87 -1.81 14.77 9.06
CA LEU A 87 -2.05 16.22 9.04
C LEU A 87 -2.80 16.71 7.80
N LEU A 88 -3.29 15.79 6.94
CA LEU A 88 -3.89 16.10 5.64
C LEU A 88 -5.17 16.95 5.70
N LEU A 89 -5.82 17.05 6.86
CA LEU A 89 -7.01 17.87 7.06
C LEU A 89 -6.70 19.26 7.64
N LYS A 90 -5.42 19.56 7.90
CA LYS A 90 -4.98 20.82 8.50
C LYS A 90 -4.54 21.86 7.47
N PHE A 91 -4.34 21.46 6.22
CA PHE A 91 -3.90 22.32 5.12
C PHE A 91 -4.19 21.67 3.76
N ASP A 92 -4.10 22.45 2.67
CA ASP A 92 -4.11 21.90 1.31
C ASP A 92 -2.82 21.14 1.06
N PHE A 93 -2.92 19.81 1.02
CA PHE A 93 -1.78 18.92 0.87
C PHE A 93 -1.34 18.71 -0.58
N THR A 94 -1.97 19.38 -1.56
CA THR A 94 -1.66 19.23 -2.98
C THR A 94 -0.20 19.56 -3.27
N GLY A 95 0.52 18.62 -3.91
CA GLY A 95 1.96 18.76 -4.19
C GLY A 95 2.88 18.64 -2.96
N ILE A 96 2.31 18.43 -1.77
CA ILE A 96 3.06 18.28 -0.51
C ILE A 96 3.00 16.83 -0.02
N CYS A 97 1.82 16.21 -0.06
CA CYS A 97 1.60 14.86 0.44
C CYS A 97 1.01 13.93 -0.62
N GLY A 98 1.52 12.70 -0.66
CA GLY A 98 0.88 11.57 -1.32
C GLY A 98 -0.03 10.82 -0.35
N ARG A 99 -1.17 10.31 -0.84
CA ARG A 99 -2.10 9.50 -0.06
C ARG A 99 -2.62 8.33 -0.88
N SER A 100 -2.35 7.11 -0.42
CA SER A 100 -2.85 5.87 -1.02
C SER A 100 -3.70 5.10 0.00
N THR A 101 -4.98 4.88 -0.33
CA THR A 101 -6.00 4.32 0.60
C THR A 101 -6.52 2.95 0.19
N ASP A 102 -6.16 2.48 -0.99
CA ASP A 102 -6.70 1.28 -1.61
C ASP A 102 -5.73 0.72 -2.67
N SER A 103 -6.14 -0.39 -3.28
CA SER A 103 -5.41 -1.14 -4.32
C SER A 103 -5.05 -0.33 -5.57
N ASN A 104 -5.70 0.82 -5.82
CA ASN A 104 -5.27 1.70 -6.92
C ASN A 104 -3.99 2.47 -6.56
N GLY A 105 -3.80 2.77 -5.28
CA GLY A 105 -2.66 3.53 -4.78
C GLY A 105 -1.48 2.67 -4.34
N TYR A 106 -1.68 1.37 -4.11
CA TYR A 106 -0.61 0.46 -3.74
C TYR A 106 -0.82 -0.99 -4.18
N SER A 107 0.27 -1.74 -4.35
CA SER A 107 0.22 -3.19 -4.58
C SER A 107 1.44 -3.92 -4.01
N LEU A 108 1.37 -5.25 -4.01
CA LEU A 108 2.49 -6.11 -3.64
C LEU A 108 3.43 -6.30 -4.84
N ARG A 109 4.75 -6.12 -4.65
CA ARG A 109 5.76 -6.45 -5.65
C ARG A 109 6.86 -7.31 -5.02
N VAL A 110 7.06 -8.52 -5.52
CA VAL A 110 8.08 -9.42 -4.97
C VAL A 110 8.89 -10.08 -6.08
N ALA A 111 10.19 -10.30 -5.87
CA ALA A 111 11.10 -10.87 -6.87
C ALA A 111 10.97 -10.17 -8.26
N GLY A 112 10.79 -8.85 -8.26
CA GLY A 112 10.61 -8.04 -9.46
C GLY A 112 9.26 -8.23 -10.19
N GLN A 113 8.31 -8.98 -9.63
CA GLN A 113 6.98 -9.19 -10.19
C GLN A 113 5.92 -8.38 -9.44
N ASP A 114 5.08 -7.68 -10.19
CA ASP A 114 3.89 -7.02 -9.65
C ASP A 114 2.78 -8.03 -9.43
N LEU A 115 2.34 -8.16 -8.19
CA LEU A 115 1.36 -9.13 -7.74
C LEU A 115 0.00 -8.50 -7.38
N GLY A 116 -0.26 -7.26 -7.80
CA GLY A 116 -1.49 -6.54 -7.46
C GLY A 116 -2.80 -7.20 -7.92
N LEU A 117 -2.76 -8.11 -8.89
CA LEU A 117 -3.94 -8.87 -9.34
C LEU A 117 -4.10 -10.20 -8.57
N GLN A 118 -3.02 -10.73 -8.03
CA GLN A 118 -2.93 -12.05 -7.41
C GLN A 118 -3.03 -11.97 -5.88
N TYR A 119 -2.65 -10.83 -5.30
CA TYR A 119 -2.64 -10.60 -3.85
C TYR A 119 -3.32 -9.27 -3.52
N SER A 120 -4.07 -9.30 -2.42
CA SER A 120 -4.67 -8.13 -1.78
C SER A 120 -3.96 -7.84 -0.46
N LEU A 121 -3.73 -6.57 -0.18
CA LEU A 121 -3.07 -6.13 1.06
C LEU A 121 -4.13 -5.88 2.12
N ARG A 122 -4.04 -6.58 3.25
CA ARG A 122 -5.06 -6.57 4.31
C ARG A 122 -4.41 -6.43 5.67
N MET A 123 -5.04 -5.63 6.53
CA MET A 123 -4.73 -5.66 7.96
C MET A 123 -5.50 -6.81 8.60
N VAL A 124 -4.81 -7.65 9.36
CA VAL A 124 -5.38 -8.80 10.06
C VAL A 124 -5.06 -8.68 11.54
N ASN A 125 -6.06 -8.91 12.40
CA ASN A 125 -5.82 -9.00 13.84
C ASN A 125 -5.18 -10.36 14.14
N GLN A 126 -4.00 -10.36 14.77
CA GLN A 126 -3.33 -11.59 15.18
C GLN A 126 -2.82 -11.45 16.61
N GLY A 127 -3.55 -12.06 17.55
CA GLY A 127 -3.29 -11.87 18.98
C GLY A 127 -3.44 -10.40 19.38
N ASN A 128 -2.37 -9.83 19.94
CA ASN A 128 -2.33 -8.43 20.38
C ASN A 128 -1.65 -7.51 19.36
N ASP A 129 -1.60 -7.90 18.08
CA ASP A 129 -1.03 -7.11 16.98
C ASP A 129 -2.04 -6.90 15.83
N LEU A 130 -1.85 -5.79 15.11
CA LEU A 130 -2.35 -5.65 13.74
C LEU A 130 -1.21 -5.98 12.78
N VAL A 131 -1.48 -6.90 11.85
CA VAL A 131 -0.49 -7.47 10.93
C VAL A 131 -0.89 -7.12 9.51
N LEU A 132 0.05 -6.54 8.74
CA LEU A 132 -0.13 -6.29 7.32
C LEU A 132 0.24 -7.56 6.55
N MET A 133 -0.75 -8.13 5.87
CA MET A 133 -0.64 -9.38 5.12
C MET A 133 -0.91 -9.16 3.64
N GLY A 134 -0.11 -9.79 2.78
CA GLY A 134 -0.47 -10.07 1.40
C GLY A 134 -1.29 -11.35 1.35
N VAL A 135 -2.57 -11.24 1.01
CA VAL A 135 -3.54 -12.36 0.98
C VAL A 135 -3.93 -12.66 -0.47
N PRO A 136 -3.79 -13.91 -0.95
CA PRO A 136 -4.18 -14.30 -2.30
C PRO A 136 -5.65 -13.98 -2.61
N THR A 137 -5.92 -13.48 -3.82
CA THR A 137 -7.27 -13.06 -4.22
C THR A 137 -8.11 -14.17 -4.86
N ARG A 138 -7.46 -15.16 -5.47
CA ARG A 138 -8.15 -16.19 -6.31
C ARG A 138 -8.00 -17.63 -5.83
N SER A 139 -6.95 -17.94 -5.08
CA SER A 139 -6.62 -19.32 -4.70
C SER A 139 -6.41 -19.42 -3.20
N SER A 140 -7.20 -20.27 -2.56
CA SER A 140 -7.01 -20.65 -1.15
C SER A 140 -5.78 -21.54 -0.92
N LYS A 141 -5.19 -22.09 -1.99
CA LYS A 141 -3.96 -22.91 -1.93
C LYS A 141 -2.69 -22.07 -1.93
N ALA A 142 -2.77 -20.81 -2.37
CA ALA A 142 -1.64 -19.90 -2.28
C ALA A 142 -1.50 -19.43 -0.82
N SER A 143 -0.27 -19.23 -0.39
CA SER A 143 0.03 -18.85 0.99
C SER A 143 0.03 -17.33 1.15
N SER A 144 -0.53 -16.85 2.26
CA SER A 144 -0.41 -15.45 2.66
C SER A 144 1.01 -15.13 3.10
N VAL A 145 1.44 -13.88 2.90
CA VAL A 145 2.76 -13.40 3.29
C VAL A 145 2.65 -12.26 4.28
N GLU A 146 3.46 -12.29 5.33
CA GLU A 146 3.54 -11.20 6.31
C GLU A 146 4.53 -10.13 5.86
N ILE A 147 4.08 -8.87 5.90
CA ILE A 147 4.82 -7.70 5.40
C ILE A 147 5.29 -6.81 6.54
N GLY A 148 4.50 -6.69 7.61
CA GLY A 148 4.84 -5.86 8.77
C GLY A 148 3.80 -5.89 9.88
N ARG A 149 4.11 -5.26 11.01
CA ARG A 149 3.29 -5.29 12.25
C ARG A 149 3.25 -3.93 12.95
N THR A 150 2.19 -3.67 13.71
CA THR A 150 2.05 -2.45 14.51
C THR A 150 2.71 -2.51 15.89
N ARG A 151 3.12 -3.69 16.37
CA ARG A 151 3.69 -3.92 17.71
C ARG A 151 2.73 -3.48 18.83
N GLY A 152 1.47 -3.84 18.68
CA GLY A 152 0.36 -3.51 19.57
C GLY A 152 -0.94 -3.25 18.81
N VAL A 153 -2.07 -3.49 19.46
CA VAL A 153 -3.40 -3.10 18.96
C VAL A 153 -3.73 -1.70 19.47
N THR A 154 -4.35 -0.92 18.60
CA THR A 154 -4.88 0.41 18.90
C THR A 154 -6.25 0.57 18.24
N SER A 155 -7.01 1.58 18.65
CA SER A 155 -8.21 2.04 17.94
C SER A 155 -7.93 3.18 16.95
N GLY A 156 -6.73 3.76 17.00
CA GLY A 156 -6.33 4.93 16.21
C GLY A 156 -5.45 4.58 15.00
N PHE A 157 -4.96 5.62 14.34
CA PHE A 157 -3.95 5.47 13.27
C PHE A 157 -2.62 5.05 13.89
N THR A 158 -2.02 3.99 13.38
CA THR A 158 -0.77 3.46 13.94
C THR A 158 0.19 2.98 12.88
N LYS A 159 1.48 3.23 13.10
CA LYS A 159 2.55 2.86 12.18
C LYS A 159 2.64 1.36 12.04
N ILE A 160 2.76 0.90 10.80
CA ILE A 160 3.13 -0.47 10.47
C ILE A 160 4.64 -0.48 10.30
N ILE A 161 5.32 -1.23 11.16
CA ILE A 161 6.75 -1.47 11.09
C ILE A 161 6.96 -2.63 10.11
N MET A 162 7.63 -2.33 8.99
CA MET A 162 7.93 -3.33 7.96
C MET A 162 8.88 -4.39 8.50
N ASN A 163 8.65 -5.64 8.11
CA ASN A 163 9.56 -6.75 8.42
C ASN A 163 10.89 -6.57 7.66
N PRO A 164 12.00 -7.16 8.13
CA PRO A 164 13.28 -7.07 7.44
C PRO A 164 13.20 -7.43 5.95
N GLY A 165 13.89 -6.67 5.10
CA GLY A 165 13.89 -6.83 3.65
C GLY A 165 12.69 -6.22 2.92
N TRP A 166 11.63 -5.83 3.63
CA TRP A 166 10.51 -5.09 3.05
C TRP A 166 10.82 -3.59 2.98
N ARG A 167 10.49 -2.99 1.84
CA ARG A 167 10.63 -1.55 1.59
C ARG A 167 9.49 -1.04 0.72
N MET A 168 9.30 0.28 0.70
CA MET A 168 8.32 0.92 -0.18
C MET A 168 9.04 1.53 -1.38
N THR A 169 8.56 1.19 -2.58
CA THR A 169 9.11 1.73 -3.83
C THR A 169 8.01 2.36 -4.65
N ARG A 170 8.34 3.30 -5.52
CA ARG A 170 7.40 3.97 -6.41
C ARG A 170 7.43 3.29 -7.77
N ARG A 171 6.26 3.01 -8.34
CA ARG A 171 6.12 2.49 -9.71
C ARG A 171 6.65 3.53 -10.70
N VAL A 172 7.42 3.06 -11.68
CA VAL A 172 7.96 3.87 -12.77
C VAL A 172 7.47 3.30 -14.10
N PHE A 173 6.94 4.17 -14.94
CA PHE A 173 6.51 3.87 -16.30
C PHE A 173 7.23 4.79 -17.28
N GLU A 174 7.91 4.22 -18.28
CA GLU A 174 8.68 4.97 -19.28
C GLU A 174 9.64 6.02 -18.67
N GLY A 175 10.29 5.66 -17.56
CA GLY A 175 11.21 6.54 -16.83
C GLY A 175 10.54 7.61 -15.95
N LYS A 176 9.20 7.69 -15.94
CA LYS A 176 8.44 8.62 -15.09
C LYS A 176 7.87 7.90 -13.87
N ALA A 177 8.09 8.49 -12.70
CA ALA A 177 7.51 8.00 -11.46
C ALA A 177 6.00 8.31 -11.44
N VAL A 178 5.16 7.31 -11.17
CA VAL A 178 3.70 7.46 -11.08
C VAL A 178 3.23 7.34 -9.62
N GLY A 179 1.98 7.68 -9.34
CA GLY A 179 1.45 7.74 -7.97
C GLY A 179 1.27 6.40 -7.24
N HIS A 180 1.62 5.27 -7.86
CA HIS A 180 1.41 3.94 -7.30
C HIS A 180 2.63 3.47 -6.48
N ILE A 181 2.39 2.97 -5.26
CA ILE A 181 3.43 2.52 -4.33
C ILE A 181 3.44 0.99 -4.24
N TYR A 182 4.62 0.40 -4.34
CA TYR A 182 4.83 -1.02 -4.13
C TYR A 182 5.34 -1.32 -2.73
N LEU A 183 4.72 -2.29 -2.08
CA LEU A 183 5.31 -3.01 -0.95
C LEU A 183 6.23 -4.07 -1.53
N THR A 184 7.54 -3.83 -1.39
CA THR A 184 8.58 -4.47 -2.19
C THR A 184 9.45 -5.39 -1.36
N ASN A 185 9.71 -6.58 -1.87
CA ASN A 185 10.75 -7.48 -1.37
C ASN A 185 11.45 -8.20 -2.54
N ASP A 186 12.75 -8.49 -2.42
CA ASP A 186 13.50 -9.15 -3.50
C ASP A 186 13.32 -10.67 -3.50
N GLN A 187 12.84 -11.25 -2.40
CA GLN A 187 12.53 -12.67 -2.28
C GLN A 187 11.17 -13.00 -2.90
N ALA A 188 11.04 -14.18 -3.51
CA ALA A 188 9.75 -14.69 -3.96
C ALA A 188 8.90 -15.17 -2.76
N ILE A 189 7.58 -15.27 -2.95
CA ILE A 189 6.63 -15.68 -1.90
C ILE A 189 7.07 -16.93 -1.12
N PRO A 190 7.51 -18.05 -1.76
CA PRO A 190 7.96 -19.23 -1.01
C PRO A 190 9.12 -18.96 -0.03
N GLY A 191 10.09 -18.12 -0.44
CA GLY A 191 11.22 -17.74 0.40
C GLY A 191 10.81 -16.84 1.58
N LEU A 192 9.81 -15.98 1.36
CA LEU A 192 9.28 -15.10 2.40
C LEU A 192 8.56 -15.87 3.50
N ILE A 193 7.86 -16.94 3.16
CA ILE A 193 7.14 -17.77 4.13
C ILE A 193 8.10 -18.64 4.93
N ALA A 194 9.17 -19.14 4.31
CA ALA A 194 10.19 -19.95 4.98
C ALA A 194 11.02 -19.15 6.01
N THR A 195 11.06 -17.83 5.87
CA THR A 195 11.87 -16.93 6.73
C THR A 195 11.09 -16.35 7.90
N VAL A 196 9.76 -16.57 7.98
CA VAL A 196 8.98 -16.14 9.15
C VAL A 196 9.43 -16.99 10.34
N PRO A 197 9.99 -16.41 11.42
CA PRO A 197 10.28 -17.16 12.63
C PRO A 197 8.96 -17.70 13.15
N THR A 198 8.78 -19.02 13.12
CA THR A 198 7.71 -19.67 13.87
C THR A 198 7.92 -19.36 15.35
N PRO A 199 6.95 -18.74 16.05
CA PRO A 199 6.93 -18.84 17.50
C PRO A 199 6.63 -20.31 17.79
N ASN A 200 7.60 -21.00 18.40
CA ASN A 200 7.59 -22.42 18.78
C ASN A 200 8.22 -23.37 17.75
N SER A 201 9.54 -23.38 17.73
CA SER A 201 10.28 -24.64 17.70
C SER A 201 11.37 -24.55 18.74
N VAL A 202 10.97 -24.74 20.01
CA VAL A 202 11.92 -25.13 21.05
C VAL A 202 12.36 -26.54 20.69
N THR A 203 13.42 -26.63 19.89
CA THR A 203 14.24 -27.84 19.85
C THR A 203 14.72 -28.09 21.29
N PRO A 204 14.45 -29.26 21.88
CA PRO A 204 15.05 -29.62 23.16
C PRO A 204 16.56 -29.47 23.08
N PRO A 205 17.25 -28.91 24.09
CA PRO A 205 18.69 -28.78 24.06
C PRO A 205 19.28 -30.19 23.95
N SER A 206 20.00 -30.46 22.88
CA SER A 206 20.84 -31.64 22.80
C SER A 206 21.92 -31.51 23.86
N SER A 207 21.85 -32.39 24.85
CA SER A 207 22.83 -32.55 25.90
C SER A 207 24.24 -32.70 25.29
N PRO A 208 25.24 -31.89 25.67
CA PRO A 208 26.60 -32.08 25.20
C PRO A 208 27.16 -33.38 25.79
N LYS A 209 27.60 -34.29 24.91
CA LYS A 209 28.35 -35.48 25.27
C LYS A 209 29.69 -35.06 25.93
N PRO A 210 30.21 -35.78 26.95
CA PRO A 210 31.38 -35.34 27.71
C PRO A 210 32.64 -35.32 26.85
N VAL A 211 33.33 -34.18 26.81
CA VAL A 211 34.67 -34.05 26.21
C VAL A 211 35.70 -34.29 27.32
N SER A 212 36.58 -35.27 27.07
CA SER A 212 37.73 -35.60 27.92
C SER A 212 38.79 -34.47 27.91
N PRO A 213 39.53 -34.23 29.00
CA PRO A 213 40.34 -33.02 29.16
C PRO A 213 41.67 -33.10 28.41
N LYS A 214 42.04 -32.01 27.73
CA LYS A 214 43.40 -31.78 27.18
C LYS A 214 44.21 -30.92 28.17
N PRO A 215 45.55 -31.12 28.30
CA PRO A 215 46.33 -30.60 29.41
C PRO A 215 46.51 -29.08 29.45
N THR A 216 46.52 -28.59 30.69
CA THR A 216 46.84 -27.27 31.22
C THR A 216 48.19 -26.73 30.76
N VAL A 217 48.22 -25.47 30.33
CA VAL A 217 49.43 -24.63 30.27
C VAL A 217 49.30 -23.51 31.32
N PRO A 218 50.38 -23.11 32.04
CA PRO A 218 50.30 -22.26 33.23
C PRO A 218 50.04 -20.78 32.93
N PRO A 219 49.66 -19.97 33.95
CA PRO A 219 49.30 -18.57 33.77
C PRO A 219 50.54 -17.68 33.68
N SER A 220 50.55 -16.75 32.72
CA SER A 220 51.50 -15.64 32.70
C SER A 220 50.78 -14.38 33.18
N THR A 221 51.28 -13.85 34.29
CA THR A 221 50.93 -12.61 34.93
C THR A 221 51.36 -11.42 34.08
N SER A 222 50.45 -10.51 33.76
CA SER A 222 50.84 -9.12 33.50
C SER A 222 49.73 -8.15 33.87
N GLN A 223 50.16 -7.01 34.42
CA GLN A 223 49.48 -6.17 35.39
C GLN A 223 48.59 -5.11 34.72
N SER A 224 47.58 -4.67 35.49
CA SER A 224 46.74 -3.47 35.29
C SER A 224 47.59 -2.18 35.36
N PRO A 225 47.13 -1.04 34.80
CA PRO A 225 46.29 -0.16 35.61
C PRO A 225 45.03 0.39 34.92
N SER A 226 43.94 0.40 35.69
CA SER A 226 42.71 1.14 35.50
C SER A 226 42.91 2.64 35.33
N ILE A 227 42.27 3.25 34.31
CA ILE A 227 41.71 4.60 34.41
C ILE A 227 40.40 4.65 33.60
N LEU A 228 39.27 4.67 34.32
CA LEU A 228 37.94 4.98 33.80
C LEU A 228 37.70 6.48 34.07
N PRO A 229 37.34 7.32 33.08
CA PRO A 229 36.81 8.64 33.39
C PRO A 229 35.34 8.55 33.85
N PRO A 230 34.94 9.22 34.94
CA PRO A 230 33.54 9.28 35.35
C PRO A 230 32.70 10.13 34.39
N PRO A 231 31.38 9.84 34.26
CA PRO A 231 30.47 10.63 33.44
C PRO A 231 30.20 12.00 34.09
N PRO A 232 30.04 13.07 33.30
CA PRO A 232 29.69 14.38 33.84
C PRO A 232 28.25 14.37 34.37
N THR A 233 28.11 14.51 35.68
CA THR A 233 26.86 14.90 36.34
C THR A 233 26.93 16.40 36.60
N ILE A 234 26.05 17.22 36.00
CA ILE A 234 25.67 18.53 36.53
C ILE A 234 24.27 18.91 36.02
N ARG A 235 23.35 18.93 37.01
CA ARG A 235 22.32 19.93 37.34
C ARG A 235 21.11 20.12 36.41
N THR A 236 20.01 19.58 36.91
CA THR A 236 18.67 20.16 36.93
C THR A 236 18.65 21.69 37.08
N SER A 237 18.03 22.37 36.12
CA SER A 237 17.42 23.69 36.36
C SER A 237 16.20 23.88 35.45
N LYS A 238 15.02 23.92 36.07
CA LYS A 238 13.75 24.43 35.52
C LYS A 238 13.13 25.28 36.65
N PRO A 239 12.39 26.36 36.38
CA PRO A 239 12.57 27.47 35.43
C PRO A 239 12.57 28.83 36.18
N PRO A 240 12.58 29.97 35.47
CA PRO A 240 11.73 31.08 35.95
C PRO A 240 10.74 31.52 34.89
N SER A 241 9.48 31.56 35.32
CA SER A 241 8.40 32.34 34.74
C SER A 241 8.77 33.82 34.71
N ASN A 242 8.47 34.52 33.62
CA ASN A 242 8.08 35.93 33.68
C ASN A 242 7.17 36.28 32.50
N ILE A 243 5.91 36.52 32.86
CA ILE A 243 4.84 37.09 32.05
C ILE A 243 4.70 38.56 32.52
N PRO A 244 4.69 39.55 31.62
CA PRO A 244 4.18 40.88 31.96
C PRO A 244 2.67 41.03 31.73
N ASN A 245 2.05 41.79 32.63
CA ASN A 245 0.62 41.97 32.93
C ASN A 245 -0.33 42.44 31.80
N GLN A 246 -1.51 41.80 31.81
CA GLN A 246 -2.90 42.32 31.87
C GLN A 246 -3.18 43.85 31.83
N PRO A 247 -4.32 44.26 31.23
CA PRO A 247 -5.42 44.80 32.04
C PRO A 247 -6.77 44.06 31.91
N THR A 248 -7.47 44.00 33.05
CA THR A 248 -8.80 43.43 33.32
C THR A 248 -9.94 44.21 32.67
N GLY A 249 -10.93 43.51 32.12
CA GLY A 249 -12.28 44.02 31.86
C GLY A 249 -13.33 42.95 32.21
N LYS A 250 -14.20 43.25 33.18
CA LYS A 250 -15.27 42.39 33.73
C LYS A 250 -16.51 42.37 32.82
N GLY A 251 -17.21 41.23 32.72
CA GLY A 251 -18.59 41.16 32.21
C GLY A 251 -18.99 39.76 31.70
N PRO A 252 -20.25 39.32 31.82
CA PRO A 252 -20.59 37.98 32.32
C PRO A 252 -20.92 36.91 31.28
N LEU A 253 -20.82 35.66 31.75
CA LEU A 253 -21.17 34.39 31.12
C LEU A 253 -22.62 34.37 30.60
N ARG A 254 -22.78 33.91 29.35
CA ARG A 254 -24.05 33.36 28.83
C ARG A 254 -23.82 31.95 28.33
N GLU A 255 -24.55 31.04 28.98
CA GLU A 255 -24.82 29.67 28.63
C GLU A 255 -25.73 29.64 27.40
N ILE A 256 -25.41 28.84 26.38
CA ILE A 256 -26.27 28.63 25.22
C ILE A 256 -26.56 27.14 25.11
N GLU A 257 -27.83 26.83 25.36
CA GLU A 257 -28.48 25.53 25.30
C GLU A 257 -28.37 24.88 23.92
N PHE A 258 -28.05 23.58 23.90
CA PHE A 258 -28.26 22.73 22.75
C PHE A 258 -29.75 22.35 22.65
N SER A 259 -30.45 22.92 21.68
CA SER A 259 -31.79 22.46 21.29
C SER A 259 -31.70 21.13 20.54
N ALA A 260 -32.38 20.11 21.07
CA ALA A 260 -32.64 18.83 20.42
C ALA A 260 -34.16 18.66 20.24
N VAL A 261 -34.63 18.32 19.04
CA VAL A 261 -35.89 17.56 18.78
C VAL A 261 -36.08 17.33 17.26
N PRO A 262 -36.91 16.38 16.78
CA PRO A 262 -37.24 15.05 17.32
C PRO A 262 -37.25 13.92 16.25
N VAL A 263 -37.32 12.69 16.76
CA VAL A 263 -37.67 11.43 16.07
C VAL A 263 -39.14 11.44 15.63
N SER A 264 -39.45 10.85 14.48
CA SER A 264 -40.82 10.41 14.15
C SER A 264 -40.82 9.01 13.53
N THR A 265 -41.63 8.15 14.13
CA THR A 265 -41.87 6.72 13.85
C THR A 265 -43.13 6.51 13.02
N ALA A 266 -43.10 5.60 12.04
CA ALA A 266 -44.30 4.93 11.51
C ALA A 266 -43.96 3.52 10.97
N ASN A 267 -44.69 2.51 11.47
CA ASN A 267 -44.72 1.07 11.12
C ASN A 267 -45.42 0.83 9.76
N SER A 268 -44.98 -0.01 8.81
CA SER A 268 -45.14 -1.49 8.62
C SER A 268 -45.24 -1.78 7.09
N PRO A 269 -45.26 -3.01 6.52
CA PRO A 269 -44.71 -4.33 6.92
C PRO A 269 -43.80 -5.00 5.82
N VAL A 270 -43.24 -6.17 6.15
CA VAL A 270 -42.19 -6.95 5.45
C VAL A 270 -42.64 -7.69 4.17
N ARG A 271 -41.77 -7.76 3.14
CA ARG A 271 -41.66 -8.87 2.16
C ARG A 271 -40.20 -9.05 1.69
N PRO A 272 -39.66 -10.29 1.53
CA PRO A 272 -38.23 -10.53 1.36
C PRO A 272 -37.78 -10.68 -0.11
N THR A 273 -36.56 -10.23 -0.46
CA THR A 273 -35.49 -10.95 -1.20
C THR A 273 -34.45 -10.03 -1.88
N ASN A 274 -33.20 -10.54 -1.91
CA ASN A 274 -31.94 -10.13 -2.59
C ASN A 274 -30.94 -9.17 -1.89
N PRO A 275 -29.63 -9.51 -1.89
CA PRO A 275 -28.60 -8.78 -1.16
C PRO A 275 -28.20 -7.48 -1.90
N SER A 276 -28.55 -6.35 -1.32
CA SER A 276 -28.30 -5.01 -1.86
C SER A 276 -26.87 -4.53 -1.63
N THR A 277 -26.29 -4.07 -2.73
CA THR A 277 -25.16 -3.16 -2.91
C THR A 277 -25.04 -2.02 -1.88
N PRO A 278 -23.83 -1.49 -1.61
CA PRO A 278 -23.67 -0.25 -0.88
C PRO A 278 -24.16 0.93 -1.75
N THR A 279 -25.36 1.43 -1.44
CA THR A 279 -25.92 2.64 -2.05
C THR A 279 -25.17 3.86 -1.52
N THR A 280 -24.19 4.34 -2.28
CA THR A 280 -23.67 5.70 -2.09
C THR A 280 -24.67 6.66 -2.75
N PRO A 281 -25.05 7.79 -2.12
CA PRO A 281 -25.94 8.77 -2.74
C PRO A 281 -25.42 9.20 -4.12
N PRO A 282 -26.27 9.27 -5.16
CA PRO A 282 -25.86 9.73 -6.47
C PRO A 282 -25.49 11.21 -6.39
N GLY A 283 -24.21 11.53 -6.54
CA GLY A 283 -23.75 12.90 -6.77
C GLY A 283 -22.59 13.40 -5.89
N VAL A 284 -22.22 12.71 -4.81
CA VAL A 284 -21.06 13.14 -4.01
C VAL A 284 -19.79 12.62 -4.65
N VAL A 285 -19.21 13.39 -5.57
CA VAL A 285 -17.84 13.16 -6.05
C VAL A 285 -16.91 13.48 -4.88
N PRO A 286 -16.07 12.54 -4.41
CA PRO A 286 -15.05 12.87 -3.42
C PRO A 286 -14.15 13.99 -3.97
N SER A 287 -13.93 15.03 -3.18
CA SER A 287 -13.15 16.20 -3.62
C SER A 287 -11.71 15.81 -3.97
N GLY A 288 -11.20 16.39 -5.07
CA GLY A 288 -9.82 16.22 -5.53
C GLY A 288 -9.59 15.21 -6.66
N PHE A 289 -10.63 14.55 -7.17
CA PHE A 289 -10.56 13.76 -8.41
C PHE A 289 -11.09 14.57 -9.59
N LYS A 290 -10.38 14.54 -10.71
CA LYS A 290 -10.70 15.33 -11.92
C LYS A 290 -11.30 14.49 -13.05
N TYR A 291 -11.13 13.18 -12.99
CA TYR A 291 -11.56 12.26 -14.03
C TYR A 291 -12.17 11.02 -13.41
N ARG A 292 -13.19 10.47 -14.07
CA ARG A 292 -13.79 9.17 -13.77
C ARG A 292 -13.75 8.31 -15.01
N VAL A 293 -13.33 7.06 -14.87
CA VAL A 293 -13.39 6.07 -15.95
C VAL A 293 -14.62 5.22 -15.76
N VAL A 294 -15.48 5.14 -16.77
CA VAL A 294 -16.71 4.35 -16.77
C VAL A 294 -16.79 3.43 -17.99
N VAL A 295 -17.37 2.24 -17.79
CA VAL A 295 -17.67 1.26 -18.83
C VAL A 295 -19.18 1.06 -18.89
N PRO A 296 -19.85 1.28 -20.03
CA PRO A 296 -21.25 0.90 -20.23
C PRO A 296 -21.38 -0.63 -20.26
N ALA A 297 -21.50 -1.27 -19.09
CA ALA A 297 -21.68 -2.71 -18.95
C ALA A 297 -23.03 -3.02 -18.28
N THR A 298 -24.05 -3.23 -19.10
CA THR A 298 -25.43 -3.47 -18.63
C THR A 298 -25.68 -4.94 -18.30
N ASN A 299 -24.91 -5.88 -18.87
CA ASN A 299 -25.05 -7.31 -18.61
C ASN A 299 -23.98 -7.86 -17.64
N PRO A 300 -24.28 -8.93 -16.85
CA PRO A 300 -23.34 -9.48 -15.87
C PRO A 300 -22.03 -10.01 -16.45
N ILE A 301 -22.03 -10.49 -17.70
CA ILE A 301 -20.83 -11.01 -18.36
C ILE A 301 -19.82 -9.88 -18.60
N GLN A 302 -20.27 -8.76 -19.19
CA GLN A 302 -19.44 -7.57 -19.37
C GLN A 302 -19.01 -6.98 -18.03
N GLN A 303 -19.87 -6.99 -17.01
CA GLN A 303 -19.48 -6.54 -15.67
C GLN A 303 -18.35 -7.39 -15.08
N ASN A 304 -18.40 -8.71 -15.27
CA ASN A 304 -17.33 -9.61 -14.84
C ASN A 304 -16.05 -9.46 -15.67
N GLN A 305 -16.14 -9.17 -16.97
CA GLN A 305 -14.98 -8.82 -17.80
C GLN A 305 -14.33 -7.53 -17.32
N VAL A 306 -15.11 -6.48 -17.03
CA VAL A 306 -14.60 -5.24 -16.45
C VAL A 306 -13.91 -5.54 -15.12
N ARG A 307 -14.51 -6.35 -14.23
CA ARG A 307 -13.90 -6.78 -12.96
C ARG A 307 -12.66 -7.67 -13.12
N THR A 308 -12.47 -8.29 -14.28
CA THR A 308 -11.27 -9.09 -14.54
C THR A 308 -10.05 -8.19 -14.79
N ILE A 309 -10.28 -7.02 -15.37
CA ILE A 309 -9.25 -6.02 -15.71
C ILE A 309 -9.08 -5.02 -14.57
N VAL A 310 -10.21 -4.59 -14.00
CA VAL A 310 -10.29 -3.64 -12.89
C VAL A 310 -11.14 -4.26 -11.77
N PRO A 311 -10.53 -5.04 -10.85
CA PRO A 311 -11.25 -5.78 -9.81
C PRO A 311 -12.16 -4.94 -8.91
N ASP A 312 -11.77 -3.68 -8.68
CA ASP A 312 -12.51 -2.74 -7.84
C ASP A 312 -13.62 -2.01 -8.61
N ALA A 313 -13.83 -2.36 -9.89
CA ALA A 313 -14.90 -1.78 -10.67
C ALA A 313 -16.26 -2.18 -10.09
N PHE A 314 -17.06 -1.18 -9.78
CA PHE A 314 -18.37 -1.37 -9.19
C PHE A 314 -19.46 -0.82 -10.11
N ARG A 315 -20.62 -1.48 -10.05
CA ARG A 315 -21.80 -1.05 -10.78
C ARG A 315 -22.37 0.21 -10.13
N THR A 316 -22.60 1.23 -10.93
CA THR A 316 -23.22 2.50 -10.52
C THR A 316 -24.19 2.99 -11.60
N GLN A 317 -24.86 4.10 -11.34
CA GLN A 317 -25.70 4.78 -12.31
C GLN A 317 -25.16 6.18 -12.58
N LEU A 318 -25.08 6.55 -13.86
CA LEU A 318 -24.69 7.88 -14.31
C LEU A 318 -25.71 8.36 -15.34
N ASN A 319 -26.33 9.53 -15.11
CA ASN A 319 -27.39 10.08 -15.96
C ASN A 319 -28.52 9.07 -16.25
N GLY A 320 -28.90 8.25 -15.25
CA GLY A 320 -29.92 7.21 -15.40
C GLY A 320 -29.45 5.93 -16.13
N GLN A 321 -28.22 5.89 -16.64
CA GLN A 321 -27.65 4.72 -17.30
C GLN A 321 -26.80 3.88 -16.34
N VAL A 322 -26.99 2.57 -16.37
CA VAL A 322 -26.18 1.61 -15.61
C VAL A 322 -24.80 1.49 -16.23
N VAL A 323 -23.77 1.77 -15.44
CA VAL A 323 -22.36 1.70 -15.85
C VAL A 323 -21.52 0.99 -14.79
N MET A 324 -20.35 0.52 -15.17
CA MET A 324 -19.29 0.07 -14.25
C MET A 324 -18.28 1.19 -14.12
N GLN A 325 -18.12 1.74 -12.92
CA GLN A 325 -17.05 2.71 -12.66
C GLN A 325 -15.76 1.95 -12.41
N ALA A 326 -14.76 2.19 -13.26
CA ALA A 326 -13.44 1.55 -13.21
C ALA A 326 -12.39 2.38 -12.44
N GLY A 327 -12.76 3.56 -11.95
CA GLY A 327 -11.91 4.33 -11.05
C GLY A 327 -12.18 5.83 -11.06
N LEU A 328 -11.58 6.52 -10.09
CA LEU A 328 -11.51 7.98 -10.00
C LEU A 328 -10.04 8.40 -10.02
N PHE A 329 -9.70 9.39 -10.83
CA PHE A 329 -8.34 9.80 -11.10
C PHE A 329 -8.19 11.31 -10.97
N ARG A 330 -7.04 11.75 -10.47
CA ARG A 330 -6.71 13.17 -10.36
C ARG A 330 -6.07 13.72 -11.63
N ASP A 331 -5.45 12.81 -12.36
CA ASP A 331 -4.63 13.08 -13.53
C ASP A 331 -5.24 12.40 -14.76
N ARG A 332 -5.15 13.09 -15.90
CA ARG A 332 -5.75 12.63 -17.16
C ARG A 332 -5.00 11.42 -17.71
N GLN A 333 -3.68 11.43 -17.63
CA GLN A 333 -2.84 10.36 -18.17
C GLN A 333 -3.13 9.03 -17.45
N THR A 334 -3.28 9.06 -16.12
CA THR A 334 -3.62 7.87 -15.35
C THR A 334 -5.02 7.33 -15.71
N ALA A 335 -5.98 8.22 -15.98
CA ALA A 335 -7.30 7.81 -16.45
C ALA A 335 -7.25 7.19 -17.86
N ASP A 336 -6.44 7.77 -18.74
CA ASP A 336 -6.22 7.29 -20.11
C ASP A 336 -5.51 5.91 -20.13
N GLU A 337 -4.63 5.63 -19.16
CA GLU A 337 -3.98 4.32 -19.00
C GLU A 337 -5.00 3.21 -18.68
N VAL A 338 -5.93 3.48 -17.75
CA VAL A 338 -7.01 2.54 -17.41
C VAL A 338 -7.99 2.41 -18.58
N GLU A 339 -8.28 3.50 -19.29
CA GLU A 339 -9.03 3.44 -20.55
C GLU A 339 -8.34 2.55 -21.59
N LYS A 340 -7.02 2.69 -21.79
CA LYS A 340 -6.27 1.89 -22.77
C LYS A 340 -6.34 0.40 -22.44
N GLN A 341 -6.21 0.02 -21.16
CA GLN A 341 -6.33 -1.37 -20.72
C GLN A 341 -7.73 -1.94 -20.99
N LEU A 342 -8.78 -1.17 -20.70
CA LEU A 342 -10.16 -1.60 -20.95
C LEU A 342 -10.46 -1.70 -22.46
N ARG A 343 -9.95 -0.76 -23.27
CA ARG A 343 -10.07 -0.80 -24.74
C ARG A 343 -9.33 -1.98 -25.37
N GLN A 344 -8.16 -2.35 -24.84
CA GLN A 344 -7.42 -3.54 -25.30
C GLN A 344 -8.22 -4.83 -25.09
N ALA A 345 -9.05 -4.88 -24.05
CA ALA A 345 -9.98 -5.97 -23.81
C ALA A 345 -11.31 -5.83 -24.57
N GLN A 346 -11.38 -4.93 -25.55
CA GLN A 346 -12.55 -4.67 -26.38
C GLN A 346 -13.78 -4.20 -25.59
N LEU A 347 -13.57 -3.60 -24.42
CA LEU A 347 -14.65 -3.02 -23.63
C LEU A 347 -14.87 -1.55 -24.01
N PRO A 348 -16.13 -1.11 -24.17
CA PRO A 348 -16.43 0.30 -24.39
C PRO A 348 -16.10 1.09 -23.13
N VAL A 349 -15.24 2.11 -23.22
CA VAL A 349 -14.83 2.90 -22.06
C VAL A 349 -14.95 4.40 -22.35
N GLN A 350 -15.24 5.18 -21.30
CA GLN A 350 -15.32 6.62 -21.36
C GLN A 350 -14.59 7.23 -20.16
N VAL A 351 -13.78 8.26 -20.43
CA VAL A 351 -13.15 9.10 -19.40
C VAL A 351 -13.94 10.40 -19.31
N LEU A 352 -14.65 10.57 -18.20
CA LEU A 352 -15.51 11.73 -17.96
C LEU A 352 -14.81 12.69 -17.00
N PRO A 353 -14.70 13.99 -17.33
CA PRO A 353 -14.23 14.99 -16.39
C PRO A 353 -15.22 15.11 -15.22
N LEU A 354 -14.69 15.33 -14.02
CA LEU A 354 -15.46 15.64 -12.83
C LEU A 354 -15.38 17.15 -12.57
N PRO A 355 -16.50 17.76 -12.12
CA PRO A 355 -16.58 19.20 -11.86
C PRO A 355 -15.68 19.66 -10.71
#